data_AF-A0A944AX84-F1
#
_entry.id   AF-A0A944AX84-F1
#
_cell.length_a   1.000
_cell.length_b   1.000
_cell.length_c   1.000
_cell.angle_alpha   90.00
_cell.angle_beta   90.00
_cell.angle_gamma   90.00
#
_symmetry.space_group_name_H-M   'P 1'
#
loop_
_entity.id
_entity.type
_entity.pdbx_description
1 polymer ?
#
loop_
_entity_poly.entity_id
_entity_poly.type
_entity_poly.pdbx_seq_one_letter_code
_entity_poly.pdbx_strand_id
1 'polypeptide(L)'
;FAKNYKTTATNLGAAYENGWYLPTVAELFDIWKVKATVDAASSLCGGSQFDASYYWSSSQYASNDKGAYKVSFSNGTCSDHPKVYCIYVCAVRAFN
;
A
#
# COMPACT_ATOMS: atom_id res chain seq x y z
N PHE A 1 -9.88 -2.65 0.77
CA PHE A 1 -9.13 -1.45 1.16
C PHE A 1 -10.06 -0.43 1.78
N ALA A 2 -9.56 0.31 2.78
CA ALA A 2 -10.29 1.33 3.51
C ALA A 2 -11.03 2.28 2.54
N LYS A 3 -12.25 2.67 2.95
CA LYS A 3 -13.14 3.59 2.23
C LYS A 3 -12.36 4.73 1.57
N ASN A 4 -12.71 5.04 0.32
CA ASN A 4 -12.24 6.24 -0.36
C ASN A 4 -12.68 7.47 0.44
N TYR A 5 -11.74 8.07 1.19
CA TYR A 5 -11.99 9.21 2.08
C TYR A 5 -12.32 10.52 1.33
N LYS A 6 -12.35 10.52 -0.01
CA LYS A 6 -12.66 11.70 -0.83
C LYS A 6 -14.08 12.26 -0.59
N THR A 7 -15.02 11.45 -0.10
CA THR A 7 -16.42 11.89 0.10
C THR A 7 -16.92 11.75 1.54
N THR A 8 -16.07 11.32 2.47
CA THR A 8 -16.39 11.19 3.90
C THR A 8 -15.10 11.40 4.70
N ALA A 9 -14.77 12.66 5.01
CA ALA A 9 -13.69 12.96 5.96
C ALA A 9 -14.15 12.61 7.39
N THR A 10 -14.36 11.32 7.69
CA THR A 10 -14.78 10.84 9.01
C THR A 10 -13.67 10.90 10.06
N ASN A 11 -12.44 11.22 9.66
CA ASN A 11 -11.25 11.18 10.51
C ASN A 11 -10.66 12.56 10.81
N LEU A 12 -11.29 13.66 10.38
CA LEU A 12 -10.83 15.01 10.69
C LEU A 12 -10.93 15.25 12.22
N GLY A 13 -9.82 15.57 12.88
CA GLY A 13 -9.73 15.67 14.34
C GLY A 13 -9.59 14.33 15.08
N ALA A 14 -9.53 13.19 14.37
CA ALA A 14 -9.30 11.88 14.97
C ALA A 14 -7.79 11.57 15.08
N ALA A 15 -7.45 10.60 15.92
CA ALA A 15 -6.08 10.07 16.03
C ALA A 15 -5.52 9.45 14.72
N TYR A 16 -6.33 9.36 13.65
CA TYR A 16 -6.00 8.80 12.34
C TYR A 16 -5.92 9.82 11.20
N GLU A 17 -5.97 11.11 11.52
CA GLU A 17 -5.88 12.19 10.52
C GLU A 17 -4.50 12.24 9.82
N ASN A 18 -3.43 11.97 10.57
CA ASN A 18 -2.05 12.20 10.13
C ASN A 18 -1.22 10.91 10.06
N GLY A 19 -0.04 11.02 9.44
CA GLY A 19 0.98 9.97 9.42
C GLY A 19 0.82 8.93 8.32
N TRP A 20 -0.11 9.11 7.39
CA TRP A 20 -0.29 8.24 6.24
C TRP A 20 0.74 8.55 5.13
N TYR A 21 1.38 7.52 4.59
CA TYR A 21 2.32 7.63 3.49
C TYR A 21 2.25 6.42 2.56
N LEU A 22 2.83 6.54 1.37
CA LEU A 22 3.03 5.42 0.45
C LEU A 22 4.29 4.64 0.89
N PRO A 23 4.19 3.33 1.18
CA PRO A 23 5.29 2.54 1.69
C PRO A 23 6.43 2.46 0.69
N THR A 24 7.66 2.35 1.20
CA THR A 24 8.84 1.96 0.42
C THR A 24 8.68 0.53 -0.13
N VAL A 25 9.50 0.17 -1.12
CA VAL A 25 9.48 -1.21 -1.66
C VAL A 25 9.79 -2.25 -0.57
N ALA A 26 10.62 -1.91 0.41
CA ALA A 26 10.98 -2.78 1.53
C ALA A 26 9.80 -2.98 2.49
N GLU A 27 9.16 -1.89 2.93
CA GLU A 27 7.96 -1.98 3.80
C GLU A 27 6.83 -2.75 3.11
N LEU A 28 6.64 -2.53 1.81
CA LEU A 28 5.62 -3.22 1.04
C LEU A 28 5.92 -4.73 0.90
N PHE A 29 7.18 -5.10 0.75
CA PHE A 29 7.62 -6.50 0.78
C PHE A 29 7.45 -7.14 2.17
N ASP A 30 7.70 -6.39 3.24
CA ASP A 30 7.45 -6.85 4.61
C ASP A 30 5.96 -7.14 4.84
N ILE A 31 5.08 -6.28 4.35
CA ILE A 31 3.63 -6.51 4.38
C ILE A 31 3.25 -7.79 3.61
N TRP A 32 3.82 -8.01 2.42
CA TRP A 32 3.55 -9.22 1.65
C TRP A 32 3.92 -10.49 2.42
N LYS A 33 5.09 -10.51 3.10
CA LYS A 33 5.52 -11.68 3.91
C LYS A 33 4.50 -12.06 4.98
N VAL A 34 3.78 -11.08 5.53
CA VAL A 34 2.74 -11.29 6.56
C VAL A 34 1.32 -11.06 6.03
N LYS A 35 1.12 -11.12 4.71
CA LYS A 35 -0.16 -10.80 4.04
C LYS A 35 -1.35 -11.51 4.68
N ALA A 36 -1.22 -12.81 4.96
CA ALA A 36 -2.31 -13.60 5.56
C ALA A 36 -2.76 -13.05 6.93
N THR A 37 -1.80 -12.64 7.77
CA THR A 37 -2.08 -12.03 9.08
C THR A 37 -2.76 -10.68 8.94
N VAL A 38 -2.26 -9.83 8.03
CA VAL A 38 -2.84 -8.51 7.77
C VAL A 38 -4.25 -8.62 7.19
N ASP A 39 -4.47 -9.56 6.27
CA ASP A 39 -5.77 -9.85 5.67
C ASP A 39 -6.78 -10.33 6.72
N ALA A 40 -6.38 -11.23 7.61
CA ALA A 40 -7.23 -11.70 8.70
C ALA A 40 -7.62 -10.57 9.66
N ALA A 41 -6.65 -9.74 10.07
CA ALA A 41 -6.91 -8.59 10.94
C ALA A 41 -7.81 -7.55 10.26
N SER A 42 -7.56 -7.27 8.97
CA SER A 42 -8.39 -6.36 8.16
C SER A 42 -9.84 -6.87 8.11
N SER A 43 -10.06 -8.15 7.84
CA SER A 43 -11.41 -8.75 7.80
C SER A 43 -12.14 -8.65 9.15
N LEU A 44 -11.46 -8.90 10.27
CA LEU A 44 -12.05 -8.74 11.62
C LEU A 44 -12.50 -7.30 11.91
N CYS A 45 -11.80 -6.32 11.34
CA CYS A 45 -12.13 -4.90 11.46
C CYS A 45 -13.11 -4.40 10.38
N GLY A 46 -13.72 -5.29 9.58
CA GLY A 46 -14.63 -4.93 8.48
C GLY A 46 -13.92 -4.30 7.27
N GLY A 47 -12.60 -4.43 7.18
CA GLY A 47 -11.78 -4.06 6.04
C GLY A 47 -11.83 -5.08 4.91
N SER A 48 -11.02 -4.84 3.87
CA SER A 48 -10.85 -5.80 2.76
C SER A 48 -9.42 -6.29 2.69
N GLN A 49 -9.26 -7.47 2.10
CA GLN A 49 -7.98 -8.13 1.90
C GLN A 49 -7.20 -7.53 0.73
N PHE A 50 -5.91 -7.85 0.66
CA PHE A 50 -5.07 -7.58 -0.50
C PHE A 50 -5.39 -8.54 -1.66
N ASP A 51 -5.48 -7.98 -2.86
CA ASP A 51 -5.60 -8.75 -4.10
C ASP A 51 -4.26 -9.42 -4.45
N ALA A 52 -4.32 -10.49 -5.25
CA ALA A 52 -3.15 -11.10 -5.90
C ALA A 52 -2.67 -10.25 -7.09
N SER A 53 -2.25 -9.01 -6.79
CA SER A 53 -1.93 -7.95 -7.75
C SER A 53 -0.62 -7.23 -7.38
N TYR A 54 -0.15 -6.37 -8.28
CA TYR A 54 0.96 -5.47 -7.97
C TYR A 54 0.49 -4.24 -7.19
N TYR A 55 1.33 -3.79 -6.26
CA TYR A 55 1.12 -2.58 -5.48
C TYR A 55 2.31 -1.63 -5.66
N TRP A 56 2.03 -0.35 -5.90
CA TRP A 56 3.03 0.70 -5.99
C TRP A 56 3.75 0.94 -4.65
N SER A 57 5.04 1.22 -4.74
CA SER A 57 5.83 1.78 -3.65
C SER A 57 6.23 3.22 -3.90
N SER A 58 6.72 3.91 -2.89
CA SER A 58 7.34 5.24 -2.99
C SER A 58 8.77 5.21 -3.54
N SER A 59 9.34 4.03 -3.79
CA SER A 59 10.70 3.89 -4.28
C SER A 59 10.77 4.08 -5.80
N GLN A 60 11.51 5.11 -6.26
CA GLN A 60 11.77 5.35 -7.67
C GLN A 60 12.66 4.25 -8.28
N TYR A 61 12.42 3.90 -9.55
CA TYR A 61 13.29 2.97 -10.27
C TYR A 61 14.71 3.54 -10.39
N ALA A 62 15.73 2.73 -10.07
CA ALA A 62 17.10 3.21 -9.99
C ALA A 62 17.65 3.73 -11.33
N SER A 63 17.19 3.19 -12.47
CA SER A 63 17.77 3.51 -13.77
C SER A 63 17.09 4.70 -14.49
N ASN A 64 15.91 5.14 -14.08
CA ASN A 64 15.26 6.36 -14.61
C ASN A 64 14.13 6.89 -13.72
N ASP A 65 13.77 8.15 -13.94
CA ASP A 65 12.73 8.88 -13.21
C ASP A 65 11.29 8.57 -13.66
N LYS A 66 11.13 7.88 -14.80
CA LYS A 66 9.81 7.50 -15.36
C LYS A 66 9.21 6.27 -14.69
N GLY A 67 10.03 5.47 -14.01
CA GLY A 67 9.62 4.23 -13.33
C GLY A 67 9.56 4.34 -11.81
N ALA A 68 8.73 3.49 -11.20
CA ALA A 68 8.72 3.24 -9.76
C ALA A 68 8.74 1.72 -9.50
N TYR A 69 9.21 1.32 -8.32
CA TYR A 69 9.14 -0.08 -7.92
C TYR A 69 7.74 -0.44 -7.43
N LYS A 70 7.35 -1.69 -7.70
CA LYS A 70 6.12 -2.32 -7.25
C LYS A 70 6.41 -3.71 -6.71
N VAL A 71 5.56 -4.20 -5.82
CA VAL A 71 5.64 -5.55 -5.27
C VAL A 71 4.38 -6.32 -5.66
N SER A 72 4.57 -7.53 -6.18
CA SER A 72 3.48 -8.48 -6.43
C SER A 72 3.02 -9.13 -5.13
N PHE A 73 1.74 -9.00 -4.79
CA PHE A 73 1.17 -9.66 -3.62
C PHE A 73 0.80 -11.13 -3.87
N SER A 74 0.98 -11.60 -5.11
CA SER A 74 0.80 -13.02 -5.47
C SER A 74 2.02 -13.86 -5.07
N ASN A 75 3.22 -13.29 -5.14
CA ASN A 75 4.46 -14.06 -5.01
C ASN A 75 5.68 -13.25 -4.48
N GLY A 76 5.50 -11.99 -4.12
CA GLY A 76 6.56 -11.15 -3.55
C GLY A 76 7.56 -10.60 -4.56
N THR A 77 7.34 -10.80 -5.87
CA THR A 77 8.25 -10.26 -6.89
C THR A 77 8.29 -8.73 -6.83
N CYS A 78 9.49 -8.18 -6.66
CA CYS A 78 9.79 -6.77 -6.84
C CYS A 78 10.19 -6.50 -8.29
N SER A 79 9.53 -5.54 -8.94
CA SER A 79 9.88 -5.10 -10.30
C SER A 79 9.60 -3.61 -10.46
N ASP A 80 10.13 -3.00 -11.51
CA ASP A 80 9.79 -1.62 -11.88
C ASP A 80 8.63 -1.57 -12.88
N HIS A 81 7.99 -0.41 -12.96
CA HIS A 81 7.01 -0.13 -13.99
C HIS A 81 6.84 1.38 -14.21
N PRO A 82 6.42 1.85 -15.41
CA PRO A 82 6.21 3.27 -15.65
C PRO A 82 5.10 3.87 -14.77
N LYS A 83 5.35 5.06 -14.21
CA LYS A 83 4.44 5.75 -13.28
C LYS A 83 3.08 6.13 -13.88
N VAL A 84 2.95 6.08 -15.20
CA VAL A 84 1.72 6.43 -15.94
C VAL A 84 0.64 5.35 -15.89
N TYR A 85 0.94 4.15 -15.39
CA TYR A 85 -0.01 3.05 -15.33
C TYR A 85 -0.79 3.01 -14.02
N CYS A 86 -2.06 2.63 -14.13
CA CYS A 86 -2.95 2.39 -12.99
C CYS A 86 -2.59 1.05 -12.33
N ILE A 87 -1.95 1.11 -11.16
CA ILE A 87 -1.65 -0.04 -10.30
C ILE A 87 -2.18 0.27 -8.90
N TYR A 88 -2.48 -0.76 -8.11
CA TYR A 88 -2.98 -0.62 -6.75
C TYR A 88 -1.99 0.14 -5.86
N VAL A 89 -2.51 0.82 -4.85
CA VAL A 89 -1.74 1.51 -3.81
C VAL A 89 -2.20 1.00 -2.45
N CYS A 90 -1.26 0.89 -1.52
CA CYS A 90 -1.54 0.68 -0.10
C CYS A 90 -0.94 1.86 0.66
N ALA A 91 -1.74 2.55 1.47
CA ALA A 91 -1.21 3.56 2.38
C ALA A 91 -0.91 2.89 3.73
N VAL A 92 0.23 3.23 4.30
CA VAL A 92 0.66 2.80 5.63
C VAL A 92 0.70 4.00 6.57
N ARG A 93 0.60 3.77 7.88
CA ARG A 93 0.64 4.82 8.88
C ARG A 93 1.73 4.57 9.91
N ALA A 94 2.54 5.58 10.18
CA ALA A 94 3.45 5.55 11.32
C ALA A 94 2.68 5.80 12.63
N PHE A 95 3.14 5.19 13.71
CA PHE A 95 2.65 5.44 15.07
C PHE A 95 3.82 6.03 15.87
N ASN A 96 3.64 7.24 16.38
CA ASN A 96 4.55 7.89 17.31
C ASN A 96 4.07 7.71 18.74
#